data_AF-A0AA43KDI8-F1
#
_entry.id   AF-A0AA43KDI8-F1
#
_cell.length_a   1.000
_cell.length_b   1.000
_cell.length_c   1.000
_cell.angle_alpha   90.00
_cell.angle_beta   90.00
_cell.angle_gamma   90.00
#
_symmetry.space_group_name_H-M   'P 1'
#
loop_
_entity.id
_entity.type
_entity.pdbx_description
1 polymer ?
#
loop_
_entity_poly.entity_id
_entity_poly.type
_entity_poly.pdbx_seq_one_letter_code
_entity_poly.pdbx_strand_id
1 'polypeptide(L)'
;SVKTPFFEVENQYCAVCPRDVMITFGNEILEATMSRRSRFFEYLPYRKLVYEYWHKDPDMIWNAAPKPTMQNAMYREDFWECPMEDRFESMHDFEFCVTQDEVIFDAADCSRFGRDIFVQESMTTNRAGIRWLKRHLEPRRFRVHDIHFPLDIFPSHIDCTFVPLAPGVVLVNPDRPIKEGEEKLFMDNGWQFIEAPLPTSTDDEMPMFCQSSKWLAMNVLSISPKKVICEEQEHPLHELLDKHGFEVYPIPFRNVFEFGGSLHCATWDIHRTGTCEDYFPKLNYTPVTASTNGVSRFII
;
A
#
# COMPACT_ATOMS: atom_id res chain seq x y z
N SER A 1 17.54 20.97 -5.79
CA SER A 1 18.18 19.66 -5.68
C SER A 1 18.13 19.13 -4.26
N VAL A 2 18.05 17.81 -4.15
CA VAL A 2 18.28 17.05 -2.91
C VAL A 2 19.60 16.33 -3.08
N LYS A 3 20.47 16.43 -2.07
CA LYS A 3 21.78 15.78 -2.06
C LYS A 3 22.01 15.07 -0.75
N THR A 4 22.39 13.80 -0.83
CA THR A 4 22.85 12.97 0.28
C THR A 4 24.31 12.55 0.00
N PRO A 5 24.98 11.84 0.93
CA PRO A 5 26.29 11.25 0.63
C PRO A 5 26.31 10.24 -0.53
N PHE A 6 25.16 9.63 -0.86
CA PHE A 6 25.07 8.51 -1.81
C PHE A 6 24.35 8.85 -3.12
N PHE A 7 23.54 9.91 -3.15
CA PHE A 7 22.82 10.30 -4.36
C PHE A 7 22.50 11.79 -4.40
N GLU A 8 22.23 12.28 -5.61
CA GLU A 8 21.71 13.62 -5.87
C GLU A 8 20.57 13.53 -6.88
N VAL A 9 19.50 14.27 -6.63
CA VAL A 9 18.37 14.43 -7.56
C VAL A 9 18.03 15.91 -7.70
N GLU A 10 17.62 16.32 -8.89
CA GLU A 10 17.35 17.73 -9.20
C GLU A 10 16.14 18.27 -8.42
N ASN A 11 15.08 17.46 -8.33
CA ASN A 11 13.79 17.84 -7.76
C ASN A 11 13.27 16.79 -6.78
N GLN A 12 12.50 17.24 -5.79
CA GLN A 12 11.70 16.36 -4.94
C GLN A 12 10.39 16.01 -5.62
N TYR A 13 9.78 14.92 -5.16
CA TYR A 13 8.44 14.55 -5.57
C TYR A 13 7.38 15.50 -4.98
N CYS A 14 6.16 15.46 -5.51
CA CYS A 14 5.04 16.23 -4.94
C CYS A 14 4.55 15.58 -3.64
N ALA A 15 3.94 16.38 -2.75
CA ALA A 15 3.41 15.90 -1.46
C ALA A 15 1.90 15.62 -1.54
N VAL A 16 1.46 14.92 -2.59
CA VAL A 16 0.04 14.64 -2.86
C VAL A 16 -0.46 13.40 -2.13
N CYS A 17 0.38 12.38 -1.96
CA CYS A 17 -0.01 11.08 -1.43
C CYS A 17 0.58 10.83 -0.03
N PRO A 18 -0.02 11.37 1.06
CA PRO A 18 0.45 11.10 2.42
C PRO A 18 0.39 9.61 2.78
N ARG A 19 -0.49 8.83 2.14
CA ARG A 19 -0.65 7.40 2.34
C ARG A 19 0.62 6.59 2.11
N ASP A 20 1.43 7.04 1.16
CA ASP A 20 2.66 6.37 0.77
C ASP A 20 3.76 6.56 1.83
N VAL A 21 3.68 7.67 2.57
CA VAL A 21 4.73 8.15 3.48
C VAL A 21 4.41 7.84 4.93
N MET A 22 3.14 7.93 5.32
CA MET A 22 2.69 7.84 6.70
C MET A 22 1.59 6.78 6.85
N ILE A 23 1.69 5.97 7.90
CA ILE A 23 0.64 5.03 8.28
C ILE A 23 0.42 5.06 9.80
N THR A 24 -0.82 4.84 10.20
CA THR A 24 -1.20 4.77 11.62
C THR A 24 -1.59 3.34 12.02
N PHE A 25 -0.92 2.80 13.04
CA PHE A 25 -1.21 1.50 13.64
C PHE A 25 -1.63 1.66 15.10
N GLY A 26 -2.94 1.63 15.37
CA GLY A 26 -3.46 1.93 16.71
C GLY A 26 -3.11 3.36 17.12
N ASN A 27 -2.34 3.51 18.20
CA ASN A 27 -1.81 4.78 18.70
C ASN A 27 -0.39 5.10 18.20
N GLU A 28 0.05 4.53 17.07
CA GLU A 28 1.36 4.82 16.50
C GLU A 28 1.26 5.44 15.11
N ILE A 29 1.95 6.56 14.91
CA ILE A 29 2.29 7.11 13.59
C ILE A 29 3.68 6.57 13.20
N LEU A 30 3.75 5.93 12.03
CA LEU A 30 4.98 5.40 11.47
C LEU A 30 5.32 6.09 10.14
N GLU A 31 6.51 6.69 10.08
CA GLU A 31 7.09 7.16 8.81
C GLU A 31 7.70 5.99 8.05
N ALA A 32 7.27 5.77 6.80
CA ALA A 32 7.81 4.76 5.91
C ALA A 32 9.25 5.08 5.48
N THR A 33 9.97 4.07 4.99
CA THR A 33 11.36 4.25 4.55
C THR A 33 11.44 5.03 3.25
N MET A 34 10.45 4.85 2.39
CA MET A 34 10.44 5.19 0.97
C MET A 34 11.48 4.37 0.18
N SER A 35 11.30 4.31 -1.13
CA SER A 35 12.16 3.58 -2.08
C SER A 35 12.75 4.45 -3.20
N ARG A 36 12.17 5.64 -3.44
CA ARG A 36 12.58 6.55 -4.52
C ARG A 36 13.40 7.72 -3.99
N ARG A 37 14.53 8.02 -4.63
CA ARG A 37 15.45 9.12 -4.25
C ARG A 37 14.76 10.49 -4.16
N SER A 38 13.84 10.79 -5.07
CA SER A 38 13.06 12.04 -5.06
C SER A 38 12.07 12.15 -3.89
N ARG A 39 11.75 11.03 -3.23
CA ARG A 39 10.81 10.93 -2.10
C ARG A 39 11.51 10.86 -0.74
N PHE A 40 12.84 10.92 -0.70
CA PHE A 40 13.63 10.70 0.53
C PHE A 40 13.22 11.63 1.69
N PHE A 41 12.88 12.87 1.38
CA PHE A 41 12.47 13.90 2.34
C PHE A 41 10.96 14.19 2.33
N GLU A 42 10.15 13.33 1.72
CA GLU A 42 8.70 13.56 1.55
C GLU A 42 7.91 13.52 2.88
N TYR A 43 8.53 13.07 3.97
CA TYR A 43 7.96 13.15 5.31
C TYR A 43 7.94 14.59 5.87
N LEU A 44 8.80 15.48 5.37
CA LEU A 44 8.99 16.82 5.95
C LEU A 44 7.72 17.70 5.94
N PRO A 45 6.92 17.75 4.87
CA PRO A 45 5.67 18.53 4.86
C PRO A 45 4.69 18.12 5.97
N TYR A 46 4.69 16.84 6.37
CA TYR A 46 3.78 16.31 7.39
C TYR A 46 4.29 16.52 8.83
N ARG A 47 5.56 16.92 9.01
CA ARG A 47 6.22 16.98 10.31
C ARG A 47 5.49 17.87 11.32
N LYS A 48 4.94 19.01 10.87
CA LYS A 48 4.15 19.90 11.73
C LYS A 48 2.91 19.18 12.29
N LEU A 49 2.18 18.45 11.45
CA LEU A 49 0.98 17.71 11.86
C LEU A 49 1.33 16.58 12.83
N VAL A 50 2.40 15.84 12.56
CA VAL A 50 2.87 14.76 13.46
C VAL A 50 3.19 15.30 14.85
N TYR A 51 3.91 16.42 14.96
CA TYR A 51 4.15 17.08 16.24
C TYR A 51 2.84 17.52 16.92
N GLU A 52 1.89 18.08 16.18
CA GLU A 52 0.59 18.46 16.74
C GLU A 52 -0.17 17.26 17.31
N TYR A 53 -0.19 16.12 16.61
CA TYR A 53 -0.84 14.90 17.10
C TYR A 53 -0.11 14.34 18.32
N TRP A 54 1.21 14.25 18.26
CA TRP A 54 2.05 13.77 19.35
C TRP A 54 1.94 14.63 20.62
N HIS A 55 1.83 15.96 20.49
CA HIS A 55 1.62 16.83 21.65
C HIS A 55 0.19 16.78 22.22
N LYS A 56 -0.82 16.48 21.40
CA LYS A 56 -2.22 16.44 21.81
C LYS A 56 -2.60 15.13 22.52
N ASP A 57 -1.93 14.04 22.18
CA ASP A 57 -2.24 12.71 22.70
C ASP A 57 -0.98 12.11 23.37
N PRO A 58 -0.96 11.99 24.72
CA PRO A 58 0.19 11.46 25.45
C PRO A 58 0.48 9.98 25.16
N ASP A 59 -0.50 9.25 24.60
CA ASP A 59 -0.33 7.86 24.20
C ASP A 59 0.11 7.73 22.73
N MET A 60 0.14 8.83 21.96
CA MET A 60 0.58 8.78 20.57
C MET A 60 2.08 8.50 20.49
N ILE A 61 2.41 7.36 19.90
CA ILE A 61 3.78 6.96 19.58
C ILE A 61 4.11 7.49 18.20
N TRP A 62 5.29 8.08 18.04
CA TRP A 62 5.82 8.47 16.74
C TRP A 62 7.15 7.75 16.51
N ASN A 63 7.21 6.97 15.44
CA ASN A 63 8.43 6.30 14.99
C ASN A 63 8.70 6.60 13.52
N ALA A 64 9.98 6.53 13.15
CA ALA A 64 10.43 6.53 11.77
C ALA A 64 11.15 5.21 11.49
N ALA A 65 10.77 4.53 10.41
CA ALA A 65 11.47 3.34 9.96
C ALA A 65 12.91 3.67 9.52
N PRO A 66 13.83 2.69 9.51
CA PRO A 66 15.22 2.89 9.12
C PRO A 66 15.30 3.48 7.70
N LYS A 67 15.83 4.71 7.56
CA LYS A 67 15.98 5.32 6.24
C LYS A 67 17.07 4.60 5.43
N PRO A 68 16.78 4.10 4.22
CA PRO A 68 17.75 3.42 3.39
C PRO A 68 18.78 4.42 2.87
N THR A 69 19.95 3.91 2.46
CA THR A 69 20.98 4.72 1.82
C THR A 69 20.56 5.22 0.44
N MET A 70 19.72 4.43 -0.25
CA MET A 70 19.38 4.60 -1.67
C MET A 70 20.60 4.70 -2.59
N GLN A 71 21.72 4.05 -2.23
CA GLN A 71 22.87 3.87 -3.11
C GLN A 71 22.51 3.02 -4.34
N ASN A 72 23.33 3.03 -5.39
CA ASN A 72 23.02 2.29 -6.62
C ASN A 72 22.76 0.80 -6.36
N ALA A 73 23.50 0.17 -5.45
CA ALA A 73 23.32 -1.25 -5.09
C ALA A 73 21.96 -1.58 -4.45
N MET A 74 21.16 -0.58 -4.04
CA MET A 74 19.78 -0.78 -3.61
C MET A 74 18.86 -1.12 -4.80
N TYR A 75 19.27 -0.77 -6.03
CA TYR A 75 18.49 -0.92 -7.25
C TYR A 75 19.12 -1.96 -8.18
N ARG A 76 18.29 -2.73 -8.88
CA ARG A 76 18.71 -3.58 -9.99
C ARG A 76 18.76 -2.72 -11.25
N GLU A 77 19.97 -2.28 -11.65
CA GLU A 77 20.17 -1.32 -12.75
C GLU A 77 19.58 -1.83 -14.09
N ASP A 78 19.65 -3.14 -14.34
CA ASP A 78 19.19 -3.81 -15.55
C ASP A 78 17.69 -4.12 -15.58
N PHE A 79 16.96 -3.90 -14.48
CA PHE A 79 15.55 -4.27 -14.36
C PHE A 79 14.64 -3.58 -15.40
N TRP A 80 14.98 -2.34 -15.79
CA TRP A 80 14.19 -1.60 -16.79
C TRP A 80 14.67 -1.84 -18.22
N GLU A 81 15.88 -2.37 -18.38
CA GLU A 81 16.53 -2.62 -19.67
C GLU A 81 16.30 -4.05 -20.18
N CYS A 82 15.89 -4.99 -19.30
CA CYS A 82 15.60 -6.35 -19.70
C CYS A 82 14.36 -6.45 -20.62
N PRO A 83 14.33 -7.46 -21.53
CA PRO A 83 13.15 -7.73 -22.34
C PRO A 83 11.88 -7.87 -21.50
N MET A 84 10.75 -7.42 -22.04
CA MET A 84 9.46 -7.45 -21.33
C MET A 84 9.09 -8.86 -20.84
N GLU A 85 9.41 -9.90 -21.62
CA GLU A 85 9.14 -11.31 -21.27
C GLU A 85 9.94 -11.74 -20.03
N ASP A 86 11.25 -11.49 -20.02
CA ASP A 86 12.13 -11.80 -18.88
C ASP A 86 11.74 -11.00 -17.63
N ARG A 87 11.34 -9.73 -17.82
CA ARG A 87 10.81 -8.90 -16.74
C ARG A 87 9.51 -9.46 -16.19
N PHE A 88 8.61 -9.90 -17.06
CA PHE A 88 7.34 -10.48 -16.69
C PHE A 88 7.53 -11.75 -15.85
N GLU A 89 8.43 -12.66 -16.27
CA GLU A 89 8.77 -13.85 -15.50
C GLU A 89 9.35 -13.50 -14.13
N SER A 90 10.30 -12.55 -14.08
CA SER A 90 10.90 -12.09 -12.82
C SER A 90 9.87 -11.49 -11.86
N MET A 91 8.94 -10.67 -12.38
CA MET A 91 7.89 -10.04 -11.57
C MET A 91 6.85 -11.07 -11.08
N HIS A 92 6.58 -12.11 -11.88
CA HIS A 92 5.74 -13.23 -11.46
C HIS A 92 6.36 -13.97 -10.25
N ASP A 93 7.69 -14.03 -10.18
CA ASP A 93 8.47 -14.57 -9.07
C ASP A 93 8.75 -13.54 -7.95
N PHE A 94 8.12 -12.36 -8.00
CA PHE A 94 8.27 -11.27 -7.02
C PHE A 94 9.70 -10.73 -6.91
N GLU A 95 10.44 -10.72 -8.02
CA GLU A 95 11.75 -10.08 -8.12
C GLU A 95 11.62 -8.74 -8.86
N PHE A 96 11.79 -7.64 -8.12
CA PHE A 96 11.52 -6.27 -8.58
C PHE A 96 12.79 -5.41 -8.67
N CYS A 97 12.61 -4.12 -8.98
CA CYS A 97 13.70 -3.15 -9.16
C CYS A 97 14.51 -2.83 -7.90
N VAL A 98 14.01 -3.16 -6.70
CA VAL A 98 14.72 -2.99 -5.42
C VAL A 98 15.32 -4.31 -4.93
N THR A 99 16.53 -4.24 -4.37
CA THR A 99 17.21 -5.41 -3.77
C THR A 99 16.70 -5.70 -2.36
N GLN A 100 17.23 -6.75 -1.72
CA GLN A 100 16.77 -7.24 -0.40
C GLN A 100 17.74 -6.87 0.74
N ASP A 101 18.77 -6.06 0.46
CA ASP A 101 19.87 -5.76 1.38
C ASP A 101 19.52 -4.70 2.44
N GLU A 102 18.56 -3.82 2.13
CA GLU A 102 18.11 -2.74 3.00
C GLU A 102 16.61 -2.88 3.33
N VAL A 103 16.17 -2.29 4.43
CA VAL A 103 14.74 -2.24 4.80
C VAL A 103 14.04 -1.21 3.93
N ILE A 104 13.12 -1.65 3.07
CA ILE A 104 12.44 -0.79 2.10
C ILE A 104 10.94 -1.10 2.11
N PHE A 105 10.11 -0.09 2.38
CA PHE A 105 8.68 -0.13 2.16
C PHE A 105 8.10 1.28 1.97
N ASP A 106 7.05 1.36 1.15
CA ASP A 106 6.09 2.46 1.13
C ASP A 106 4.88 2.06 1.99
N ALA A 107 4.32 3.00 2.76
CA ALA A 107 3.20 2.71 3.66
C ALA A 107 1.92 2.27 2.90
N ALA A 108 1.79 2.66 1.63
CA ALA A 108 0.65 2.33 0.78
C ALA A 108 0.67 0.88 0.26
N ASP A 109 1.73 0.09 0.51
CA ASP A 109 1.69 -1.37 0.32
C ASP A 109 1.04 -2.11 1.52
N CYS A 110 0.72 -1.39 2.61
CA CYS A 110 0.08 -1.96 3.79
C CYS A 110 -1.44 -1.72 3.79
N SER A 111 -2.21 -2.79 3.96
CA SER A 111 -3.67 -2.76 4.12
C SER A 111 -4.06 -3.23 5.52
N ARG A 112 -4.86 -2.44 6.24
CA ARG A 112 -5.16 -2.63 7.67
C ARG A 112 -6.55 -3.24 7.88
N PHE A 113 -6.59 -4.33 8.64
CA PHE A 113 -7.79 -5.09 9.00
C PHE A 113 -7.82 -5.35 10.51
N GLY A 114 -7.94 -4.28 11.31
CA GLY A 114 -7.93 -4.39 12.76
C GLY A 114 -6.59 -4.90 13.28
N ARG A 115 -6.55 -6.14 13.79
CA ARG A 115 -5.30 -6.79 14.24
C ARG A 115 -4.41 -7.26 13.11
N ASP A 116 -4.96 -7.49 11.92
CA ASP A 116 -4.23 -8.04 10.78
C ASP A 116 -3.83 -6.93 9.82
N ILE A 117 -2.60 -7.02 9.33
CA ILE A 117 -2.03 -6.07 8.37
C ILE A 117 -1.50 -6.89 7.21
N PHE A 118 -2.05 -6.68 6.03
CA PHE A 118 -1.60 -7.35 4.82
C PHE A 118 -0.62 -6.44 4.09
N VAL A 119 0.52 -6.99 3.68
CA VAL A 119 1.58 -6.23 3.03
C VAL A 119 1.98 -6.95 1.75
N GLN A 120 1.93 -6.22 0.64
CA GLN A 120 2.33 -6.72 -0.68
C GLN A 120 3.84 -6.50 -0.90
N GLU A 121 4.55 -7.52 -1.39
CA GLU A 121 5.88 -7.31 -1.99
C GLU A 121 5.70 -6.63 -3.36
N SER A 122 6.42 -5.54 -3.58
CA SER A 122 6.22 -4.65 -4.73
C SER A 122 7.53 -4.01 -5.17
N MET A 123 7.48 -3.15 -6.18
CA MET A 123 8.63 -2.33 -6.58
C MET A 123 9.05 -1.31 -5.51
N THR A 124 8.19 -1.04 -4.51
CA THR A 124 8.43 -0.08 -3.44
C THR A 124 8.56 -0.72 -2.06
N THR A 125 8.27 -2.02 -1.93
CA THR A 125 8.32 -2.76 -0.66
C THR A 125 8.96 -4.13 -0.85
N ASN A 126 10.05 -4.40 -0.13
CA ASN A 126 10.80 -5.65 -0.23
C ASN A 126 10.58 -6.57 0.99
N ARG A 127 11.06 -7.81 0.93
CA ARG A 127 10.95 -8.80 2.02
C ARG A 127 11.64 -8.32 3.30
N ALA A 128 12.73 -7.54 3.18
CA ALA A 128 13.38 -6.95 4.34
C ALA A 128 12.48 -5.91 5.06
N GLY A 129 11.74 -5.11 4.31
CA GLY A 129 10.70 -4.19 4.78
C GLY A 129 9.57 -4.93 5.50
N ILE A 130 9.02 -5.96 4.87
CA ILE A 130 7.95 -6.78 5.48
C ILE A 130 8.44 -7.46 6.76
N ARG A 131 9.67 -8.02 6.78
CA ARG A 131 10.28 -8.58 7.99
C ARG A 131 10.48 -7.54 9.09
N TRP A 132 10.83 -6.31 8.74
CA TRP A 132 10.95 -5.22 9.70
C TRP A 132 9.58 -4.86 10.31
N LEU A 133 8.55 -4.72 9.47
CA LEU A 133 7.17 -4.48 9.92
C LEU A 133 6.66 -5.57 10.87
N LYS A 134 6.90 -6.85 10.55
CA LYS A 134 6.62 -7.99 11.44
C LYS A 134 7.27 -7.81 12.82
N ARG A 135 8.59 -7.60 12.84
CA ARG A 135 9.36 -7.44 14.09
C ARG A 135 8.94 -6.22 14.91
N HIS A 136 8.47 -5.16 14.25
CA HIS A 136 8.03 -3.93 14.89
C HIS A 136 6.61 -4.05 15.47
N LEU A 137 5.68 -4.66 14.72
CA LEU A 137 4.25 -4.64 15.02
C LEU A 137 3.75 -5.87 15.78
N GLU A 138 4.35 -7.04 15.60
CA GLU A 138 3.92 -8.27 16.30
C GLU A 138 4.06 -8.20 17.83
N PRO A 139 5.11 -7.60 18.42
CA PRO A 139 5.17 -7.36 19.87
C PRO A 139 4.01 -6.49 20.39
N ARG A 140 3.39 -5.70 19.51
CA ARG A 140 2.22 -4.86 19.79
C ARG A 140 0.90 -5.59 19.54
N ARG A 141 0.93 -6.92 19.33
CA ARG A 141 -0.22 -7.81 19.10
C ARG A 141 -0.93 -7.62 17.76
N PHE A 142 -0.29 -6.96 16.79
CA PHE A 142 -0.69 -7.05 15.40
C PHE A 142 -0.18 -8.36 14.77
N ARG A 143 -0.75 -8.75 13.64
CA ARG A 143 -0.29 -9.85 12.79
C ARG A 143 -0.02 -9.28 11.41
N VAL A 144 1.19 -9.45 10.91
CA VAL A 144 1.56 -8.95 9.58
C VAL A 144 1.64 -10.15 8.62
N HIS A 145 0.88 -10.08 7.53
CA HIS A 145 0.74 -11.15 6.54
C HIS A 145 1.26 -10.67 5.19
N ASP A 146 2.01 -11.51 4.50
CA ASP A 146 2.34 -11.32 3.10
C ASP A 146 1.07 -11.62 2.26
N ILE A 147 0.83 -10.84 1.21
CA ILE A 147 -0.24 -11.07 0.23
C ILE A 147 0.30 -10.84 -1.18
N HIS A 148 -0.10 -11.69 -2.11
CA HIS A 148 0.50 -11.74 -3.44
C HIS A 148 -0.53 -11.59 -4.56
N PHE A 149 -0.15 -10.84 -5.60
CA PHE A 149 -0.95 -10.59 -6.81
C PHE A 149 -0.08 -10.90 -8.04
N PRO A 150 0.00 -12.16 -8.48
CA PRO A 150 1.00 -12.62 -9.46
C PRO A 150 0.79 -12.07 -10.88
N LEU A 151 -0.35 -11.43 -11.14
CA LEU A 151 -0.68 -10.77 -12.40
C LEU A 151 -0.57 -9.24 -12.32
N ASP A 152 -0.23 -8.68 -11.15
CA ASP A 152 0.12 -7.26 -11.05
C ASP A 152 1.57 -7.06 -11.52
N ILE A 153 1.72 -6.79 -12.81
CA ILE A 153 3.02 -6.68 -13.48
C ILE A 153 3.72 -5.33 -13.26
N PHE A 154 3.12 -4.39 -12.56
CA PHE A 154 3.79 -3.14 -12.15
C PHE A 154 3.34 -2.76 -10.73
N PRO A 155 3.61 -3.62 -9.73
CA PRO A 155 3.07 -3.42 -8.40
C PRO A 155 3.77 -2.23 -7.74
N SER A 156 2.97 -1.21 -7.44
CA SER A 156 3.35 -0.03 -6.69
C SER A 156 2.10 0.36 -5.90
N HIS A 157 2.05 -0.09 -4.65
CA HIS A 157 0.94 0.07 -3.70
C HIS A 157 -0.25 -0.86 -3.91
N ILE A 158 -0.83 -1.32 -2.79
CA ILE A 158 -1.90 -2.32 -2.76
C ILE A 158 -3.30 -1.69 -2.95
N ASP A 159 -3.43 -0.38 -2.76
CA ASP A 159 -4.71 0.34 -2.64
C ASP A 159 -5.39 0.66 -3.99
N CYS A 160 -4.84 0.17 -5.10
CA CYS A 160 -5.52 0.04 -6.40
C CYS A 160 -5.72 -1.42 -6.84
N THR A 161 -5.51 -2.35 -5.90
CA THR A 161 -5.56 -3.80 -6.13
C THR A 161 -6.51 -4.48 -5.14
N PHE A 162 -6.41 -4.12 -3.85
CA PHE A 162 -7.12 -4.77 -2.76
C PHE A 162 -7.53 -3.76 -1.67
N VAL A 163 -8.79 -3.31 -1.71
CA VAL A 163 -9.28 -2.17 -0.92
C VAL A 163 -10.33 -2.64 0.10
N PRO A 164 -10.01 -2.72 1.41
CA PRO A 164 -11.00 -3.02 2.43
C PRO A 164 -12.01 -1.88 2.55
N LEU A 165 -13.29 -2.19 2.36
CA LEU A 165 -14.36 -1.19 2.44
C LEU A 165 -15.04 -1.17 3.81
N ALA A 166 -15.31 -2.35 4.35
CA ALA A 166 -15.99 -2.57 5.62
C ALA A 166 -15.59 -3.96 6.17
N PRO A 167 -15.85 -4.24 7.46
CA PRO A 167 -15.69 -5.59 7.99
C PRO A 167 -16.44 -6.61 7.13
N GLY A 168 -15.71 -7.58 6.58
CA GLY A 168 -16.25 -8.63 5.72
C GLY A 168 -16.38 -8.28 4.24
N VAL A 169 -15.96 -7.09 3.77
CA VAL A 169 -16.05 -6.71 2.35
C VAL A 169 -14.76 -6.06 1.85
N VAL A 170 -14.19 -6.63 0.78
CA VAL A 170 -13.05 -6.07 0.05
C VAL A 170 -13.42 -5.81 -1.41
N LEU A 171 -13.10 -4.62 -1.91
CA LEU A 171 -13.13 -4.31 -3.33
C LEU A 171 -11.81 -4.77 -3.97
N VAL A 172 -11.90 -5.66 -4.95
CA VAL A 172 -10.73 -6.30 -5.58
C VAL A 172 -10.63 -5.91 -7.05
N ASN A 173 -9.41 -5.79 -7.53
CA ASN A 173 -9.12 -5.50 -8.93
C ASN A 173 -9.21 -6.79 -9.76
N PRO A 174 -10.10 -6.87 -10.78
CA PRO A 174 -10.25 -8.09 -11.58
C PRO A 174 -9.02 -8.39 -12.45
N ASP A 175 -8.21 -7.39 -12.81
CA ASP A 175 -6.98 -7.59 -13.59
C ASP A 175 -5.82 -8.12 -12.72
N ARG A 176 -5.96 -8.07 -11.39
CA ARG A 176 -4.90 -8.38 -10.42
C ARG A 176 -5.46 -9.31 -9.32
N PRO A 177 -5.88 -10.54 -9.67
CA PRO A 177 -6.41 -11.47 -8.69
C PRO A 177 -5.35 -11.82 -7.65
N ILE A 178 -5.82 -12.02 -6.42
CA ILE A 178 -5.00 -12.57 -5.35
C ILE A 178 -4.49 -13.96 -5.76
N LYS A 179 -3.27 -14.31 -5.33
CA LYS A 179 -2.66 -15.61 -5.58
C LYS A 179 -3.55 -16.74 -5.06
N GLU A 180 -3.71 -17.77 -5.89
CA GLU A 180 -4.52 -18.94 -5.58
C GLU A 180 -4.13 -19.57 -4.23
N GLY A 181 -5.15 -19.79 -3.39
CA GLY A 181 -5.02 -20.34 -2.05
C GLY A 181 -4.89 -19.29 -0.95
N GLU A 182 -4.48 -18.05 -1.25
CA GLU A 182 -4.40 -16.97 -0.26
C GLU A 182 -5.79 -16.38 0.06
N GLU A 183 -6.73 -16.43 -0.89
CA GLU A 183 -8.12 -16.01 -0.68
C GLU A 183 -8.81 -16.81 0.42
N LYS A 184 -8.36 -18.04 0.68
CA LYS A 184 -8.96 -18.92 1.68
C LYS A 184 -8.98 -18.30 3.07
N LEU A 185 -7.95 -17.55 3.45
CA LEU A 185 -7.92 -16.85 4.74
C LEU A 185 -9.12 -15.89 4.88
N PHE A 186 -9.48 -15.20 3.81
CA PHE A 186 -10.62 -14.28 3.76
C PHE A 186 -11.93 -15.06 3.76
N MET A 187 -12.07 -16.05 2.87
CA MET A 187 -13.29 -16.84 2.72
C MET A 187 -13.65 -17.62 3.99
N ASP A 188 -12.66 -18.25 4.65
CA ASP A 188 -12.86 -19.00 5.89
C ASP A 188 -13.35 -18.09 7.05
N ASN A 189 -12.99 -16.81 7.01
CA ASN A 189 -13.42 -15.78 7.95
C ASN A 189 -14.64 -14.97 7.46
N GLY A 190 -15.31 -15.41 6.39
CA GLY A 190 -16.58 -14.84 5.94
C GLY A 190 -16.46 -13.51 5.20
N TRP A 191 -15.29 -13.20 4.66
CA TRP A 191 -15.09 -12.04 3.80
C TRP A 191 -15.62 -12.29 2.40
N GLN A 192 -16.21 -11.26 1.80
CA GLN A 192 -16.64 -11.23 0.42
C GLN A 192 -15.73 -10.33 -0.40
N PHE A 193 -15.32 -10.81 -1.57
CA PHE A 193 -14.68 -9.99 -2.59
C PHE A 193 -15.73 -9.48 -3.58
N ILE A 194 -15.71 -8.18 -3.84
CA ILE A 194 -16.49 -7.54 -4.89
C ILE A 194 -15.52 -7.04 -5.96
N GLU A 195 -15.70 -7.46 -7.20
CA GLU A 195 -14.83 -7.04 -8.29
C GLU A 195 -15.17 -5.62 -8.72
N ALA A 196 -14.15 -4.76 -8.79
CA ALA A 196 -14.31 -3.41 -9.28
C ALA A 196 -14.74 -3.43 -10.75
N PRO A 197 -15.72 -2.60 -11.16
CA PRO A 197 -16.09 -2.49 -12.56
C PRO A 197 -14.99 -1.75 -13.32
N LEU A 198 -15.02 -1.86 -14.64
CA LEU A 198 -14.15 -1.03 -15.47
C LEU A 198 -14.43 0.47 -15.20
N PRO A 199 -13.39 1.31 -15.19
CA PRO A 199 -13.55 2.76 -15.05
C PRO A 199 -14.47 3.34 -16.11
N THR A 200 -15.19 4.43 -15.82
CA THR A 200 -16.11 5.06 -16.78
C THR A 200 -15.41 5.48 -18.07
N SER A 201 -14.18 5.97 -17.96
CA SER A 201 -13.35 6.31 -19.12
C SER A 201 -12.26 5.26 -19.36
N THR A 202 -12.61 4.07 -19.84
CA THR A 202 -11.59 3.10 -20.27
C THR A 202 -10.79 3.56 -21.48
N ASP A 203 -11.34 4.47 -22.28
CA ASP A 203 -10.78 4.95 -23.55
C ASP A 203 -9.99 6.26 -23.41
N ASP A 204 -10.07 6.94 -22.25
CA ASP A 204 -9.28 8.14 -22.00
C ASP A 204 -7.85 7.73 -21.65
N GLU A 205 -6.87 8.34 -22.33
CA GLU A 205 -5.48 8.22 -21.91
C GLU A 205 -5.35 8.74 -20.48
N MET A 206 -4.61 8.01 -19.65
CA MET A 206 -4.25 8.51 -18.32
C MET A 206 -3.51 9.84 -18.46
N PRO A 207 -3.68 10.77 -17.51
CA PRO A 207 -2.98 12.06 -17.59
C PRO A 207 -1.47 11.87 -17.71
N MET A 208 -0.79 12.79 -18.41
CA MET A 208 0.59 12.64 -18.86
C MET A 208 1.58 12.28 -17.75
N PHE A 209 1.42 12.86 -16.56
CA PHE A 209 2.30 12.65 -15.42
C PHE A 209 1.76 11.63 -14.39
N CYS A 210 0.62 11.00 -14.67
CA CYS A 210 0.06 9.98 -13.81
C CYS A 210 0.99 8.76 -13.71
N GLN A 211 1.38 8.42 -12.48
CA GLN A 211 2.25 7.28 -12.18
C GLN A 211 1.50 6.04 -11.70
N SER A 212 0.19 5.99 -11.96
CA SER A 212 -0.69 4.88 -11.64
C SER A 212 -1.47 4.45 -12.89
N SER A 213 -2.39 3.50 -12.74
CA SER A 213 -3.20 2.96 -13.83
C SER A 213 -4.64 3.50 -13.79
N LYS A 214 -5.44 3.11 -14.78
CA LYS A 214 -6.90 3.35 -14.81
C LYS A 214 -7.61 2.91 -13.51
N TRP A 215 -7.01 2.01 -12.75
CA TRP A 215 -7.54 1.49 -11.49
C TRP A 215 -7.47 2.51 -10.32
N LEU A 216 -6.97 3.73 -10.53
CA LEU A 216 -7.26 4.85 -9.62
C LEU A 216 -8.76 5.07 -9.38
N ALA A 217 -9.61 4.61 -10.31
CA ALA A 217 -11.07 4.58 -10.16
C ALA A 217 -11.53 3.86 -8.88
N MET A 218 -10.87 2.77 -8.47
CA MET A 218 -11.23 2.00 -7.28
C MET A 218 -10.53 2.44 -6.00
N ASN A 219 -9.63 3.42 -6.07
CA ASN A 219 -8.88 3.96 -4.93
C ASN A 219 -9.75 4.94 -4.11
N VAL A 220 -10.78 4.37 -3.48
CA VAL A 220 -11.84 5.07 -2.75
C VAL A 220 -11.51 5.28 -1.28
N LEU A 221 -12.15 6.25 -0.63
CA LEU A 221 -12.02 6.47 0.82
C LEU A 221 -13.26 6.01 1.57
N SER A 222 -13.16 4.86 2.26
CA SER A 222 -14.17 4.45 3.24
C SER A 222 -14.11 5.35 4.48
N ILE A 223 -15.20 6.04 4.80
CA ILE A 223 -15.31 6.93 5.97
C ILE A 223 -16.15 6.30 7.10
N SER A 224 -16.91 5.24 6.80
CA SER A 224 -17.57 4.38 7.78
C SER A 224 -17.89 3.02 7.14
N PRO A 225 -18.31 1.99 7.89
CA PRO A 225 -18.70 0.69 7.34
C PRO A 225 -19.84 0.72 6.30
N LYS A 226 -20.50 1.87 6.12
CA LYS A 226 -21.59 2.07 5.17
C LYS A 226 -21.43 3.30 4.29
N LYS A 227 -20.32 4.04 4.38
CA LYS A 227 -20.14 5.31 3.66
C LYS A 227 -18.78 5.36 2.98
N VAL A 228 -18.78 5.66 1.69
CA VAL A 228 -17.58 5.66 0.85
C VAL A 228 -17.55 6.88 -0.05
N ILE A 229 -16.41 7.55 -0.11
CA ILE A 229 -16.17 8.66 -1.03
C ILE A 229 -15.56 8.10 -2.30
N CYS A 230 -16.11 8.47 -3.45
CA CYS A 230 -15.67 8.03 -4.77
C CYS A 230 -15.40 9.25 -5.67
N GLU A 231 -14.57 9.05 -6.70
CA GLU A 231 -14.45 10.03 -7.79
C GLU A 231 -15.81 10.13 -8.51
N GLU A 232 -16.26 11.36 -8.81
CA GLU A 232 -17.64 11.63 -9.25
C GLU A 232 -18.02 11.02 -10.60
N GLN A 233 -17.06 10.74 -11.48
CA GLN A 233 -17.32 10.21 -12.81
C GLN A 233 -17.42 8.68 -12.83
N GLU A 234 -16.98 7.99 -11.78
CA GLU A 234 -16.91 6.52 -11.72
C GLU A 234 -18.28 5.87 -11.41
N HIS A 235 -19.30 6.21 -12.20
CA HIS A 235 -20.70 5.77 -12.01
C HIS A 235 -20.88 4.25 -11.90
N PRO A 236 -20.21 3.39 -12.71
CA PRO A 236 -20.32 1.95 -12.55
C PRO A 236 -19.90 1.47 -11.15
N LEU A 237 -18.88 2.10 -10.58
CA LEU A 237 -18.43 1.80 -9.23
C LEU A 237 -19.47 2.27 -8.20
N HIS A 238 -20.10 3.44 -8.42
CA HIS A 238 -21.16 3.92 -7.53
C HIS A 238 -22.34 2.95 -7.49
N GLU A 239 -22.81 2.49 -8.66
CA GLU A 239 -23.89 1.50 -8.77
C GLU A 239 -23.55 0.17 -8.09
N LEU A 240 -22.30 -0.30 -8.27
CA LEU A 240 -21.81 -1.50 -7.59
C LEU A 240 -21.86 -1.34 -6.07
N LEU A 241 -21.35 -0.22 -5.55
CA LEU A 241 -21.27 0.04 -4.11
C LEU A 241 -22.65 0.23 -3.49
N ASP A 242 -23.57 0.96 -4.15
CA ASP A 242 -24.96 1.13 -3.72
C ASP A 242 -25.69 -0.22 -3.63
N LYS A 243 -25.52 -1.08 -4.64
CA LYS A 243 -26.07 -2.46 -4.64
C LYS A 243 -25.56 -3.31 -3.47
N HIS A 244 -24.36 -3.04 -2.97
CA HIS A 244 -23.78 -3.69 -1.79
C HIS A 244 -24.07 -2.95 -0.48
N GLY A 245 -24.95 -1.93 -0.51
CA GLY A 245 -25.46 -1.23 0.66
C GLY A 245 -24.51 -0.17 1.21
N PHE A 246 -23.65 0.40 0.38
CA PHE A 246 -22.87 1.59 0.71
C PHE A 246 -23.57 2.87 0.23
N GLU A 247 -23.58 3.89 1.08
CA GLU A 247 -23.91 5.26 0.70
C GLU A 247 -22.68 5.90 0.04
N VAL A 248 -22.79 6.23 -1.24
CA VAL A 248 -21.70 6.77 -2.06
C VAL A 248 -21.71 8.30 -2.03
N TYR A 249 -20.56 8.90 -1.76
CA TYR A 249 -20.31 10.33 -1.77
C TYR A 249 -19.39 10.68 -2.94
N PRO A 250 -19.93 11.06 -4.11
CA PRO A 250 -19.12 11.46 -5.26
C PRO A 250 -18.48 12.83 -5.03
N ILE A 251 -17.19 12.99 -5.39
CA ILE A 251 -16.52 14.30 -5.42
C ILE A 251 -15.67 14.46 -6.70
N PRO A 252 -15.51 15.68 -7.24
CA PRO A 252 -14.67 15.94 -8.40
C PRO A 252 -13.19 15.77 -8.04
N PHE A 253 -12.60 14.61 -8.35
CA PHE A 253 -11.22 14.31 -7.97
C PHE A 253 -10.33 13.91 -9.15
N ARG A 254 -10.88 13.80 -10.36
CA ARG A 254 -10.16 13.40 -11.58
C ARG A 254 -8.85 14.15 -11.83
N ASN A 255 -8.81 15.46 -11.59
CA ASN A 255 -7.60 16.28 -11.81
C ASN A 255 -6.42 15.88 -10.91
N VAL A 256 -6.66 15.18 -9.80
CA VAL A 256 -5.60 14.71 -8.90
C VAL A 256 -4.90 13.47 -9.45
N PHE A 257 -5.51 12.75 -10.41
CA PHE A 257 -4.94 11.56 -11.01
C PHE A 257 -3.60 11.86 -11.71
N GLU A 258 -3.42 13.10 -12.20
CA GLU A 258 -2.15 13.62 -12.73
C GLU A 258 -0.96 13.39 -11.78
N PHE A 259 -1.21 13.34 -10.47
CA PHE A 259 -0.19 13.17 -9.44
C PHE A 259 -0.05 11.72 -8.95
N GLY A 260 -0.69 10.76 -9.61
CA GLY A 260 -0.50 9.33 -9.39
C GLY A 260 -1.32 8.72 -8.25
N GLY A 261 -2.36 9.40 -7.76
CA GLY A 261 -3.21 8.91 -6.67
C GLY A 261 -4.66 9.38 -6.78
N SER A 262 -5.55 8.70 -6.06
CA SER A 262 -6.95 9.11 -5.86
C SER A 262 -7.20 9.29 -4.35
N LEU A 263 -8.43 9.15 -3.91
CA LEU A 263 -8.90 9.52 -2.57
C LEU A 263 -8.15 8.81 -1.44
N HIS A 264 -7.86 7.51 -1.57
CA HIS A 264 -7.14 6.80 -0.52
C HIS A 264 -5.66 7.17 -0.47
N CYS A 265 -5.01 7.29 -1.62
CA CYS A 265 -3.61 7.73 -1.70
C CYS A 265 -3.45 9.17 -1.17
N ALA A 266 -4.38 10.05 -1.53
CA ALA A 266 -4.37 11.47 -1.19
C ALA A 266 -4.78 11.77 0.26
N THR A 267 -5.10 10.75 1.06
CA THR A 267 -5.51 10.92 2.45
C THR A 267 -4.72 10.00 3.38
N TRP A 268 -4.62 10.42 4.63
CA TRP A 268 -4.04 9.63 5.72
C TRP A 268 -4.94 9.74 6.93
N ASP A 269 -5.61 8.63 7.28
CA ASP A 269 -6.53 8.58 8.41
C ASP A 269 -5.78 8.37 9.73
N ILE A 270 -5.72 9.44 10.51
CA ILE A 270 -5.06 9.48 11.83
C ILE A 270 -5.90 8.80 12.90
N HIS A 271 -7.22 9.02 12.85
CA HIS A 271 -8.13 8.60 13.90
C HIS A 271 -9.45 8.12 13.29
N ARG A 272 -9.86 6.92 13.71
CA ARG A 272 -11.19 6.35 13.46
C ARG A 272 -11.74 5.86 14.80
N THR A 273 -12.99 6.19 15.10
CA THR A 273 -13.66 5.69 16.31
C THR A 273 -13.85 4.17 16.19
N GLY A 274 -13.30 3.42 17.14
CA GLY A 274 -13.38 1.96 17.17
C GLY A 274 -12.40 1.33 18.14
N THR A 275 -12.28 0.00 18.08
CA THR A 275 -11.28 -0.77 18.83
C THR A 275 -10.47 -1.65 17.88
N CYS A 276 -9.35 -2.21 18.36
CA CYS A 276 -8.54 -3.15 17.57
C CYS A 276 -9.21 -4.55 17.55
N GLU A 277 -10.16 -4.70 16.63
CA GLU A 277 -10.94 -5.92 16.43
C GLU A 277 -10.11 -7.01 15.72
N ASP A 278 -10.43 -8.28 16.01
CA ASP A 278 -9.89 -9.44 15.32
C ASP A 278 -10.91 -9.90 14.26
N TYR A 279 -10.64 -9.62 12.99
CA TYR A 279 -11.48 -10.04 11.87
C TYR A 279 -11.07 -11.38 11.26
N PHE A 280 -10.00 -12.00 11.77
CA PHE A 280 -9.46 -13.26 11.27
C PHE A 280 -9.22 -14.27 12.42
N PRO A 281 -10.27 -14.65 13.18
CA PRO A 281 -10.13 -15.62 14.26
C PRO A 281 -9.71 -17.02 13.78
N LYS A 282 -9.89 -17.35 12.50
CA LYS A 282 -9.46 -18.62 11.89
C LYS A 282 -8.20 -18.40 11.06
N LEU A 283 -7.04 -18.60 11.68
CA LEU A 283 -5.72 -18.48 11.04
C LEU A 283 -5.18 -19.81 10.50
N ASN A 284 -6.04 -20.72 10.03
CA ASN A 284 -5.61 -22.02 9.49
C ASN A 284 -5.04 -21.86 8.06
N TYR A 285 -4.06 -20.99 7.90
CA TYR A 285 -3.43 -20.62 6.64
C TYR A 285 -1.91 -20.59 6.81
N THR A 286 -1.19 -21.17 5.86
CA THR A 286 0.26 -21.04 5.75
C THR A 286 0.55 -20.14 4.56
N PRO A 287 1.21 -18.98 4.73
CA PRO A 287 1.62 -18.13 3.62
C PRO A 287 2.33 -18.95 2.55
N VAL A 288 1.94 -18.79 1.28
CA VAL A 288 2.63 -19.46 0.17
C VAL A 288 3.96 -18.75 0.00
N THR A 289 4.97 -19.18 0.77
CA THR A 289 6.29 -18.56 0.78
C THR A 289 6.84 -18.47 -0.65
N ALA A 290 7.21 -17.27 -1.09
CA ALA A 290 8.24 -17.13 -2.10
C ALA A 290 9.50 -17.83 -1.58
N SER A 291 10.10 -18.68 -2.39
CA SER A 291 11.22 -19.55 -2.02
C SER A 291 12.36 -18.72 -1.39
N THR A 292 12.64 -18.93 -0.10
CA THR A 292 13.76 -18.27 0.57
C THR A 292 14.70 -19.32 1.17
N ASN A 293 15.87 -19.45 0.55
CA ASN A 293 17.03 -20.13 1.14
C ASN A 293 17.51 -19.30 2.35
N GLY A 294 17.08 -19.70 3.55
CA GLY A 294 17.47 -19.05 4.80
C GLY A 294 18.90 -19.40 5.21
N VAL A 295 19.76 -18.38 5.30
CA VAL A 295 20.98 -18.46 6.11
C VAL A 295 20.71 -17.71 7.42
N SER A 296 20.53 -18.48 8.49
CA SER A 296 20.53 -17.97 9.86
C SER A 296 21.95 -17.62 10.27
N ARG A 297 22.17 -16.40 10.76
CA ARG A 297 23.29 -16.09 11.64
C ARG A 297 22.79 -15.29 12.83
N PHE A 298 22.78 -15.96 13.98
CA PHE A 298 22.91 -15.32 15.28
C PHE A 298 24.34 -14.80 15.45
N ILE A 299 24.50 -13.64 16.08
CA ILE A 299 25.68 -13.32 16.88
C ILE A 299 25.17 -12.76 18.22
N ILE A 300 25.88 -13.16 19.27
CA ILE A 300 25.67 -13.05 20.72
C ILE A 300 25.35 -11.64 21.18
#